data_AF-A0A6M0CCQ8-F1
#
_entry.id   AF-A0A6M0CCQ8-F1
#
_cell.length_a   1.000
_cell.length_b   1.000
_cell.length_c   1.000
_cell.angle_alpha   90.00
_cell.angle_beta   90.00
_cell.angle_gamma   90.00
#
_symmetry.space_group_name_H-M   'P 1'
#
loop_
_entity.id
_entity.type
_entity.pdbx_description
1 polymer ?
#
loop_
_entity_poly.entity_id
_entity_poly.type
_entity_poly.pdbx_seq_one_letter_code
_entity_poly.pdbx_strand_id
1 'polypeptide(L)'
;MTQDRRKPRACDAVLGGESPPPISGAVLGGLEGVKRRLAFDAEEVKIAALSDAFNYGQAGKDLVEESWKNETGKVQRAAFDLLWEHGDEETQSELINSFLLQTESGVDYSKLQGFLQKKNWKKADIETRLALVRSAGLDGKFFNKEQWKLIPCRDLKTVSRLWDYYSQGHFGFKIQRQIYQELGGTTEREKEILERVGDRVGWKKNGKWLRLRSEFTWDKNAPQGHIPNSILGDGDIFKQGGKYRFFYLMQRCLDCDI
;
A
#
# COMPACT_ATOMS: atom_id res chain seq x y z
N MET A 1 1.83 -61.56 6.03
CA MET A 1 2.73 -60.42 5.77
C MET A 1 1.89 -59.27 5.25
N THR A 2 1.49 -58.34 6.12
CA THR A 2 0.65 -57.19 5.79
C THR A 2 1.54 -56.07 5.22
N GLN A 3 1.28 -55.69 3.96
CA GLN A 3 1.89 -54.50 3.35
C GLN A 3 1.32 -53.24 4.01
N ASP A 4 2.16 -52.55 4.76
CA ASP A 4 1.86 -51.22 5.30
C ASP A 4 1.94 -50.18 4.17
N ARG A 5 0.78 -49.75 3.65
CA ARG A 5 0.67 -48.63 2.71
C ARG A 5 0.84 -47.33 3.48
N ARG A 6 2.08 -46.88 3.67
CA ARG A 6 2.37 -45.53 4.16
C ARG A 6 1.81 -44.49 3.18
N LYS A 7 0.73 -43.82 3.56
CA LYS A 7 0.25 -42.62 2.88
C LYS A 7 1.20 -41.46 3.20
N PRO A 8 1.62 -40.66 2.20
CA PRO A 8 2.50 -39.51 2.45
C PRO A 8 1.85 -38.51 3.41
N ARG A 9 2.63 -38.01 4.38
CA ARG A 9 2.24 -36.90 5.29
C ARG A 9 2.29 -35.57 4.53
N ALA A 10 1.70 -34.52 5.12
CA ALA A 10 1.69 -33.17 4.54
C ALA A 10 3.09 -32.59 4.23
N CYS A 11 4.15 -33.16 4.82
CA CYS A 11 5.55 -32.76 4.61
C CYS A 11 6.36 -33.75 3.76
N ASP A 12 5.75 -34.81 3.23
CA ASP A 12 6.47 -35.83 2.46
C ASP A 12 6.68 -35.34 1.02
N ALA A 13 7.94 -35.18 0.62
CA ALA A 13 8.31 -34.63 -0.67
C ALA A 13 8.07 -35.65 -1.82
N VAL A 14 7.36 -35.21 -2.86
CA VAL A 14 7.32 -35.88 -4.17
C VAL A 14 8.16 -35.04 -5.13
N LEU A 15 9.12 -35.66 -5.82
CA LEU A 15 10.04 -34.95 -6.73
C LEU A 15 9.45 -34.93 -8.15
N GLY A 16 8.99 -33.76 -8.60
CA GLY A 16 8.67 -33.49 -10.01
C GLY A 16 9.94 -33.10 -10.82
N GLY A 17 9.88 -33.27 -12.14
CA GLY A 17 11.00 -33.03 -13.08
C GLY A 17 11.36 -31.56 -13.33
N GLU A 18 12.45 -31.34 -14.09
CA GLU A 18 13.16 -30.05 -14.29
C GLU A 18 12.42 -28.98 -15.13
N SER A 19 11.16 -29.20 -15.50
CA SER A 19 10.38 -28.19 -16.23
C SER A 19 9.80 -27.13 -15.28
N PRO A 20 9.64 -25.86 -15.70
CA PRO A 20 9.02 -24.85 -14.86
C PRO A 20 7.62 -25.32 -14.43
N PRO A 21 7.33 -25.38 -13.13
CA PRO A 21 6.11 -25.98 -12.63
C PRO A 21 4.88 -25.14 -13.03
N PRO A 22 3.71 -25.79 -13.19
CA PRO A 22 2.47 -25.08 -13.54
C PRO A 22 2.13 -24.01 -12.50
N ILE A 23 1.69 -22.84 -12.98
CA ILE A 23 1.34 -21.68 -12.15
C ILE A 23 0.15 -21.97 -11.20
N SER A 24 -0.72 -22.93 -11.52
CA SER A 24 -1.97 -23.20 -10.78
C SER A 24 -2.24 -24.68 -10.44
N GLY A 25 -1.23 -25.55 -10.45
CA GLY A 25 -1.42 -26.96 -10.13
C GLY A 25 -1.11 -27.24 -8.67
N ALA A 26 -1.97 -27.99 -7.95
CA ALA A 26 -1.66 -28.50 -6.62
C ALA A 26 -0.29 -29.21 -6.64
N VAL A 27 0.72 -28.58 -6.05
CA VAL A 27 2.12 -29.00 -6.24
C VAL A 27 2.40 -30.21 -5.35
N LEU A 28 2.56 -31.37 -6.00
CA LEU A 28 3.17 -32.57 -5.44
C LEU A 28 4.62 -32.22 -5.04
N GLY A 29 4.87 -31.85 -3.78
CA GLY A 29 6.22 -31.47 -3.35
C GLY A 29 6.34 -30.72 -2.03
N GLY A 30 5.24 -30.25 -1.43
CA GLY A 30 5.27 -29.58 -0.13
C GLY A 30 6.14 -28.30 -0.13
N LEU A 31 6.76 -27.99 1.01
CA LEU A 31 7.65 -26.85 1.17
C LEU A 31 8.87 -26.87 0.21
N GLU A 32 9.37 -28.06 -0.15
CA GLU A 32 10.46 -28.19 -1.13
C GLU A 32 10.01 -27.86 -2.56
N GLY A 33 8.72 -28.03 -2.87
CA GLY A 33 8.12 -27.52 -4.10
C GLY A 33 8.07 -25.99 -4.13
N VAL A 34 7.86 -25.35 -2.97
CA VAL A 34 7.91 -23.89 -2.83
C VAL A 34 9.33 -23.37 -3.03
N LYS A 35 10.32 -23.92 -2.32
CA LYS A 35 11.74 -23.49 -2.44
C LYS A 35 12.26 -23.59 -3.86
N ARG A 36 11.96 -24.69 -4.56
CA ARG A 36 12.37 -24.86 -5.97
C ARG A 36 11.80 -23.77 -6.87
N ARG A 37 10.54 -23.38 -6.68
CA ARG A 37 9.92 -22.29 -7.46
C ARG A 37 10.50 -20.92 -7.14
N LEU A 38 10.85 -20.67 -5.88
CA LEU A 38 11.52 -19.43 -5.49
C LEU A 38 12.91 -19.29 -6.15
N ALA A 39 13.55 -20.39 -6.53
CA ALA A 39 14.85 -20.39 -7.23
C ALA A 39 14.76 -20.11 -8.75
N PHE A 40 13.56 -20.03 -9.35
CA PHE A 40 13.40 -19.68 -10.77
C PHE A 40 13.41 -18.17 -10.97
N ASP A 41 13.95 -17.69 -12.09
CA ASP A 41 14.03 -16.24 -12.39
C ASP A 41 12.68 -15.58 -12.71
N ALA A 42 11.65 -16.36 -13.07
CA ALA A 42 10.34 -15.81 -13.45
C ALA A 42 9.60 -15.24 -12.23
N GLU A 43 9.32 -13.93 -12.26
CA GLU A 43 8.65 -13.20 -11.17
C GLU A 43 7.31 -13.83 -10.80
N GLU A 44 6.51 -14.22 -11.79
CA GLU A 44 5.18 -14.81 -11.59
C GLU A 44 5.26 -16.17 -10.86
N VAL A 45 6.30 -16.95 -11.14
CA VAL A 45 6.53 -18.25 -10.49
C VAL A 45 6.94 -18.04 -9.04
N LYS A 46 7.83 -17.07 -8.77
CA LYS A 46 8.23 -16.71 -7.40
C LYS A 46 7.03 -16.19 -6.60
N ILE A 47 6.22 -15.30 -7.18
CA ILE A 47 5.02 -14.75 -6.52
C ILE A 47 4.03 -15.85 -6.14
N ALA A 48 3.70 -16.75 -7.07
CA ALA A 48 2.81 -17.88 -6.78
C ALA A 48 3.38 -18.81 -5.69
N ALA A 49 4.70 -19.01 -5.68
CA ALA A 49 5.36 -19.80 -4.64
C ALA A 49 5.29 -19.15 -3.26
N LEU A 50 5.45 -17.83 -3.18
CA LEU A 50 5.30 -17.08 -1.92
C LEU A 50 3.89 -17.22 -1.35
N SER A 51 2.85 -17.13 -2.19
CA SER A 51 1.48 -17.34 -1.74
C SER A 51 1.28 -18.75 -1.19
N ASP A 52 1.84 -19.76 -1.85
CA ASP A 52 1.75 -21.15 -1.38
C ASP A 52 2.54 -21.40 -0.08
N ALA A 53 3.61 -20.63 0.17
CA ALA A 53 4.47 -20.78 1.34
C ALA A 53 3.68 -20.69 2.65
N PHE A 54 2.67 -19.81 2.74
CA PHE A 54 1.86 -19.63 3.95
C PHE A 54 1.10 -20.88 4.39
N ASN A 55 0.86 -21.84 3.49
CA ASN A 55 0.23 -23.11 3.83
C ASN A 55 1.13 -24.04 4.67
N TYR A 56 2.41 -23.68 4.86
CA TYR A 56 3.42 -24.51 5.53
C TYR A 56 3.88 -23.97 6.90
N GLY A 57 3.08 -23.10 7.53
CA GLY A 57 3.35 -22.58 8.87
C GLY A 57 4.65 -21.75 8.94
N GLN A 58 5.37 -21.83 10.07
CA GLN A 58 6.55 -20.97 10.31
C GLN A 58 7.63 -21.13 9.24
N ALA A 59 7.91 -22.37 8.80
CA ALA A 59 8.92 -22.60 7.77
C ALA A 59 8.56 -21.97 6.42
N GLY A 60 7.26 -21.80 6.14
CA GLY A 60 6.79 -21.04 5.01
C GLY A 60 6.93 -19.53 5.19
N LYS A 61 6.57 -19.02 6.38
CA LYS A 61 6.74 -17.61 6.76
C LYS A 61 8.21 -17.17 6.65
N ASP A 62 9.14 -18.00 7.11
CA ASP A 62 10.59 -17.72 7.04
C ASP A 62 11.06 -17.51 5.58
N LEU A 63 10.55 -18.31 4.63
CA LEU A 63 10.87 -18.14 3.20
C LEU A 63 10.33 -16.82 2.64
N VAL A 64 9.17 -16.38 3.12
CA VAL A 64 8.56 -15.12 2.70
C VAL A 64 9.35 -13.94 3.30
N GLU A 65 9.78 -14.03 4.56
CA GLU A 65 10.67 -13.05 5.18
C GLU A 65 12.02 -12.95 4.47
N GLU A 66 12.62 -14.09 4.11
CA GLU A 66 13.87 -14.13 3.34
C GLU A 66 13.70 -13.48 1.96
N SER A 67 12.61 -13.81 1.27
CA SER A 67 12.29 -13.23 -0.04
C SER A 67 12.05 -11.72 0.05
N TRP A 68 11.37 -11.26 1.10
CA TRP A 68 11.19 -9.82 1.35
C TRP A 68 12.54 -9.10 1.55
N LYS A 69 13.48 -9.72 2.28
CA LYS A 69 14.80 -9.13 2.55
C LYS A 69 15.73 -9.12 1.32
N ASN A 70 15.66 -10.15 0.47
CA ASN A 70 16.67 -10.40 -0.57
C ASN A 70 16.20 -10.10 -2.00
N GLU A 71 14.90 -10.20 -2.29
CA GLU A 71 14.36 -9.93 -3.63
C GLU A 71 14.15 -8.43 -3.85
N THR A 72 13.86 -8.05 -5.09
CA THR A 72 13.48 -6.68 -5.47
C THR A 72 12.21 -6.68 -6.32
N GLY A 73 11.71 -5.50 -6.68
CA GLY A 73 10.60 -5.38 -7.65
C GLY A 73 9.29 -6.00 -7.16
N LYS A 74 8.62 -6.75 -8.05
CA LYS A 74 7.29 -7.32 -7.76
C LYS A 74 7.34 -8.46 -6.74
N VAL A 75 8.42 -9.24 -6.73
CA VAL A 75 8.57 -10.38 -5.81
C VAL A 75 8.73 -9.90 -4.37
N GLN A 76 9.60 -8.91 -4.14
CA GLN A 76 9.72 -8.27 -2.83
C GLN A 76 8.38 -7.68 -2.34
N ARG A 77 7.62 -7.08 -3.26
CA ARG A 77 6.30 -6.52 -2.95
C ARG A 77 5.31 -7.62 -2.55
N ALA A 78 5.24 -8.71 -3.30
CA ALA A 78 4.36 -9.82 -2.95
C ALA A 78 4.72 -10.44 -1.59
N ALA A 79 6.02 -10.60 -1.31
CA ALA A 79 6.49 -11.07 -0.01
C ALA A 79 6.08 -10.12 1.13
N PHE A 80 6.27 -8.81 0.92
CA PHE A 80 5.82 -7.78 1.85
C PHE A 80 4.31 -7.86 2.09
N ASP A 81 3.50 -7.89 1.02
CA ASP A 81 2.03 -7.91 1.10
C ASP A 81 1.54 -9.15 1.85
N LEU A 82 2.19 -10.30 1.66
CA LEU A 82 1.82 -11.52 2.38
C LEU A 82 2.21 -11.48 3.87
N LEU A 83 3.43 -11.02 4.20
CA LEU A 83 3.84 -10.85 5.61
C LEU A 83 2.98 -9.79 6.31
N TRP A 84 2.49 -8.82 5.55
CA TRP A 84 1.55 -7.83 6.03
C TRP A 84 0.17 -8.39 6.32
N GLU A 85 -0.38 -9.20 5.42
CA GLU A 85 -1.73 -9.76 5.55
C GLU A 85 -1.81 -10.88 6.59
N HIS A 86 -0.73 -11.65 6.76
CA HIS A 86 -0.72 -12.88 7.56
C HIS A 86 0.29 -12.88 8.71
N GLY A 87 1.14 -11.86 8.82
CA GLY A 87 2.09 -11.72 9.93
C GLY A 87 1.42 -11.31 11.24
N ASP A 88 2.11 -11.59 12.35
CA ASP A 88 1.77 -11.08 13.67
C ASP A 88 2.12 -9.57 13.81
N GLU A 89 1.66 -8.96 14.90
CA GLU A 89 1.89 -7.52 15.15
C GLU A 89 3.39 -7.15 15.21
N GLU A 90 4.25 -8.07 15.63
CA GLU A 90 5.70 -7.88 15.69
C GLU A 90 6.28 -7.83 14.28
N THR A 91 5.95 -8.81 13.44
CA THR A 91 6.34 -8.87 12.02
C THR A 91 5.88 -7.62 11.29
N GLN A 92 4.62 -7.23 11.46
CA GLN A 92 4.09 -6.03 10.83
C GLN A 92 4.79 -4.76 11.35
N SER A 93 5.14 -4.70 12.63
CA SER A 93 5.89 -3.56 13.19
C SER A 93 7.32 -3.48 12.65
N GLU A 94 8.01 -4.60 12.53
CA GLU A 94 9.34 -4.67 11.90
C GLU A 94 9.30 -4.26 10.42
N LEU A 95 8.31 -4.75 9.67
CA LEU A 95 8.07 -4.34 8.29
C LEU A 95 7.87 -2.83 8.20
N ILE A 96 7.07 -2.23 9.07
CA ILE A 96 6.83 -0.77 9.06
C ILE A 96 8.10 -0.02 9.40
N ASN A 97 8.84 -0.45 10.42
CA ASN A 97 10.09 0.18 10.82
C ASN A 97 11.14 0.11 9.70
N SER A 98 11.23 -1.03 8.99
CA SER A 98 12.06 -1.14 7.79
C SER A 98 11.60 -0.21 6.67
N PHE A 99 10.30 0.07 6.59
CA PHE A 99 9.71 0.97 5.59
C PHE A 99 10.03 2.43 5.86
N LEU A 100 10.08 2.83 7.14
CA LEU A 100 10.52 4.17 7.53
C LEU A 100 11.96 4.45 7.12
N LEU A 101 12.78 3.41 6.91
CA LEU A 101 14.15 3.52 6.42
C LEU A 101 14.23 3.68 4.89
N GLN A 102 13.13 3.49 4.15
CA GLN A 102 13.07 3.65 2.70
C GLN A 102 12.57 5.05 2.31
N THR A 103 13.39 6.08 2.53
CA THR A 103 13.11 7.44 2.06
C THR A 103 14.21 7.89 1.10
N GLU A 104 13.85 8.62 0.04
CA GLU A 104 14.84 9.28 -0.83
C GLU A 104 15.25 10.63 -0.24
N SER A 105 14.32 11.28 0.47
CA SER A 105 14.52 12.62 1.03
C SER A 105 15.21 12.65 2.40
N GLY A 106 15.34 11.52 3.09
CA GLY A 106 15.81 11.47 4.47
C GLY A 106 14.80 11.99 5.51
N VAL A 107 13.55 12.26 5.12
CA VAL A 107 12.49 12.68 6.06
C VAL A 107 12.13 11.55 7.02
N ASP A 108 12.10 11.86 8.31
CA ASP A 108 11.59 10.96 9.34
C ASP A 108 10.05 10.96 9.37
N TYR A 109 9.45 9.79 9.10
CA TYR A 109 8.01 9.56 9.13
C TYR A 109 7.51 8.94 10.44
N SER A 110 8.35 8.74 11.45
CA SER A 110 7.99 8.13 12.74
C SER A 110 6.86 8.88 13.46
N LYS A 111 6.81 10.21 13.31
CA LYS A 111 5.73 11.02 13.87
C LYS A 111 4.38 10.74 13.19
N LEU A 112 4.37 10.55 11.87
CA LEU A 112 3.17 10.18 11.12
C LEU A 112 2.71 8.78 11.56
N GLN A 113 3.63 7.81 11.60
CA GLN A 113 3.37 6.46 12.09
C GLN A 113 2.74 6.47 13.48
N GLY A 114 3.33 7.21 14.44
CA GLY A 114 2.81 7.30 15.81
C GLY A 114 1.39 7.87 15.90
N PHE A 115 1.01 8.81 15.01
CA PHE A 115 -0.38 9.28 14.95
C PHE A 115 -1.33 8.25 14.35
N LEU A 116 -0.90 7.55 13.30
CA LEU A 116 -1.69 6.52 12.63
C LEU A 116 -1.93 5.31 13.54
N GLN A 117 -0.89 4.83 14.23
CA GLN A 117 -0.98 3.74 15.21
C GLN A 117 -2.00 4.03 16.31
N LYS A 118 -2.02 5.27 16.81
CA LYS A 118 -2.98 5.73 17.81
C LYS A 118 -4.35 6.07 17.24
N LYS A 119 -4.59 5.83 15.94
CA LYS A 119 -5.80 6.19 15.19
C LYS A 119 -6.18 7.67 15.37
N ASN A 120 -5.18 8.53 15.55
CA ASN A 120 -5.37 9.97 15.63
C ASN A 120 -5.41 10.57 14.22
N TRP A 121 -6.46 10.21 13.49
CA TRP A 121 -6.62 10.48 12.06
C TRP A 121 -6.44 11.95 11.70
N LYS A 122 -6.94 12.87 12.54
CA LYS A 122 -6.83 14.30 12.33
C LYS A 122 -5.37 14.78 12.39
N LYS A 123 -4.59 14.31 13.36
CA LYS A 123 -3.17 14.67 13.47
C LYS A 123 -2.33 13.97 12.40
N ALA A 124 -2.62 12.71 12.09
CA ALA A 124 -1.96 11.96 11.03
C ALA A 124 -2.11 12.65 9.67
N ASP A 125 -3.32 13.12 9.35
CA ASP A 125 -3.61 13.81 8.10
C ASP A 125 -2.87 15.16 7.98
N ILE A 126 -2.76 15.93 9.07
CA ILE A 126 -1.94 17.15 9.08
C ILE A 126 -0.45 16.82 8.91
N GLU A 127 0.05 15.82 9.64
CA GLU A 127 1.46 15.42 9.56
C GLU A 127 1.81 14.87 8.17
N THR A 128 0.87 14.18 7.51
CA THR A 128 1.04 13.68 6.14
C THR A 128 1.40 14.82 5.18
N ARG A 129 0.66 15.93 5.23
CA ARG A 129 0.97 17.10 4.41
C ARG A 129 2.36 17.65 4.73
N LEU A 130 2.67 17.83 6.02
CA LEU A 130 3.93 18.43 6.45
C LEU A 130 5.13 17.57 6.05
N ALA A 131 5.04 16.25 6.21
CA ALA A 131 6.10 15.33 5.86
C ALA A 131 6.35 15.30 4.35
N LEU A 132 5.30 15.27 3.52
CA LEU A 132 5.45 15.29 2.07
C LEU A 132 6.01 16.63 1.55
N VAL A 133 5.60 17.75 2.15
CA VAL A 133 6.21 19.06 1.86
C VAL A 133 7.71 19.04 2.14
N ARG A 134 8.13 18.52 3.31
CA ARG A 134 9.55 18.38 3.64
C ARG A 134 10.27 17.45 2.67
N SER A 135 9.64 16.37 2.25
CA SER A 135 10.24 15.40 1.31
C SER A 135 10.55 16.00 -0.06
N ALA A 136 9.79 17.02 -0.46
CA ALA A 136 9.99 17.78 -1.68
C ALA A 136 11.03 18.92 -1.52
N GLY A 137 11.67 19.04 -0.35
CA GLY A 137 12.62 20.12 -0.04
C GLY A 137 11.96 21.49 0.11
N LEU A 138 10.67 21.53 0.48
CA LEU A 138 9.89 22.76 0.58
C LEU A 138 9.63 23.14 2.04
N ASP A 139 9.41 24.43 2.25
CA ASP A 139 9.07 25.10 3.51
C ASP A 139 7.65 25.71 3.49
N GLY A 140 6.99 25.68 2.32
CA GLY A 140 5.63 26.16 2.11
C GLY A 140 4.54 25.27 2.72
N LYS A 141 3.31 25.78 2.84
CA LYS A 141 2.18 25.00 3.40
C LYS A 141 1.57 24.02 2.40
N PHE A 142 1.61 24.33 1.10
CA PHE A 142 0.99 23.53 0.04
C PHE A 142 1.78 23.64 -1.27
N PHE A 143 1.64 22.63 -2.14
CA PHE A 143 2.29 22.56 -3.45
C PHE A 143 1.60 23.44 -4.49
N ASN A 144 2.33 24.20 -5.30
CA ASN A 144 1.82 24.71 -6.57
C ASN A 144 1.76 23.58 -7.63
N LYS A 145 1.32 23.87 -8.85
CA LYS A 145 1.14 22.86 -9.91
C LYS A 145 2.44 22.11 -10.23
N GLU A 146 3.55 22.82 -10.29
CA GLU A 146 4.85 22.29 -10.70
C GLU A 146 5.52 21.50 -9.56
N GLN A 147 5.28 21.91 -8.32
CA GLN A 147 5.90 21.33 -7.13
C GLN A 147 5.41 19.91 -6.79
N TRP A 148 4.26 19.45 -7.30
CA TRP A 148 3.80 18.07 -7.06
C TRP A 148 4.79 17.02 -7.58
N LYS A 149 5.54 17.36 -8.63
CA LYS A 149 6.57 16.47 -9.22
C LYS A 149 7.82 16.33 -8.34
N LEU A 150 8.01 17.23 -7.37
CA LEU A 150 9.16 17.22 -6.47
C LEU A 150 9.02 16.17 -5.36
N ILE A 151 7.81 15.64 -5.12
CA ILE A 151 7.62 14.58 -4.13
C ILE A 151 8.32 13.30 -4.64
N PRO A 152 9.33 12.76 -3.93
CA PRO A 152 9.99 11.54 -4.35
C PRO A 152 9.02 10.34 -4.30
N CYS A 153 9.15 9.40 -5.23
CA CYS A 153 8.22 8.27 -5.27
C CYS A 153 8.38 7.34 -4.06
N ARG A 154 9.60 7.18 -3.53
CA ARG A 154 9.80 6.35 -2.32
C ARG A 154 9.08 6.95 -1.12
N ASP A 155 9.22 8.24 -0.91
CA ASP A 155 8.54 9.00 0.13
C ASP A 155 7.01 8.90 0.04
N LEU A 156 6.44 9.11 -1.16
CA LEU A 156 5.00 8.99 -1.36
C LEU A 156 4.49 7.56 -1.14
N LYS A 157 5.26 6.55 -1.56
CA LYS A 157 4.97 5.13 -1.29
C LYS A 157 5.00 4.82 0.21
N THR A 158 5.99 5.33 0.95
CA THR A 158 6.09 5.16 2.40
C THR A 158 4.87 5.71 3.11
N VAL A 159 4.45 6.94 2.77
CA VAL A 159 3.22 7.52 3.31
C VAL A 159 1.99 6.69 2.94
N SER A 160 1.86 6.25 1.68
CA SER A 160 0.69 5.46 1.27
C SER A 160 0.59 4.13 2.02
N ARG A 161 1.72 3.43 2.23
CA ARG A 161 1.77 2.17 2.97
C ARG A 161 1.41 2.34 4.45
N LEU A 162 1.91 3.40 5.09
CA LEU A 162 1.56 3.71 6.48
C LEU A 162 0.04 3.92 6.63
N TRP A 163 -0.59 4.67 5.73
CA TRP A 163 -2.04 4.85 5.76
C TRP A 163 -2.81 3.56 5.51
N ASP A 164 -2.42 2.79 4.49
CA ASP A 164 -3.02 1.50 4.15
C ASP A 164 -3.00 0.56 5.36
N TYR A 165 -1.86 0.49 6.08
CA TYR A 165 -1.70 -0.34 7.27
C TYR A 165 -2.69 -0.03 8.38
N TYR A 166 -2.55 1.17 8.94
CA TYR A 166 -3.18 1.49 10.20
C TYR A 166 -4.68 1.70 10.02
N SER A 167 -5.12 1.94 8.79
CA SER A 167 -6.52 2.01 8.40
C SER A 167 -7.10 0.70 7.88
N GLN A 168 -6.30 -0.38 7.75
CA GLN A 168 -6.72 -1.67 7.20
C GLN A 168 -7.34 -1.52 5.79
N GLY A 169 -6.67 -0.78 4.91
CA GLY A 169 -7.12 -0.54 3.54
C GLY A 169 -8.34 0.38 3.41
N HIS A 170 -8.74 1.07 4.48
CA HIS A 170 -9.90 1.96 4.46
C HIS A 170 -9.56 3.39 4.01
N PHE A 171 -8.36 3.86 4.34
CA PHE A 171 -7.87 5.21 4.07
C PHE A 171 -6.51 5.18 3.36
N GLY A 172 -6.12 6.28 2.73
CA GLY A 172 -4.82 6.41 2.07
C GLY A 172 -4.90 6.74 0.58
N PHE A 173 -3.74 7.09 0.02
CA PHE A 173 -3.62 7.49 -1.38
C PHE A 173 -3.84 6.33 -2.36
N LYS A 174 -3.42 5.11 -2.01
CA LYS A 174 -3.72 3.89 -2.77
C LYS A 174 -5.22 3.74 -3.03
N ILE A 175 -6.03 3.85 -1.97
CA ILE A 175 -7.48 3.75 -2.04
C ILE A 175 -8.11 4.92 -2.80
N GLN A 176 -7.62 6.14 -2.59
CA GLN A 176 -8.08 7.31 -3.36
C GLN A 176 -7.79 7.17 -4.85
N ARG A 177 -6.62 6.65 -5.22
CA ARG A 177 -6.25 6.36 -6.62
C ARG A 177 -7.15 5.29 -7.21
N GLN A 178 -7.40 4.19 -6.50
CA GLN A 178 -8.33 3.14 -6.95
C GLN A 178 -9.71 3.73 -7.24
N ILE A 179 -10.28 4.48 -6.30
CA ILE A 179 -11.58 5.17 -6.49
C ILE A 179 -11.55 6.13 -7.68
N TYR A 180 -10.46 6.90 -7.83
CA TYR A 180 -10.29 7.80 -8.96
C TYR A 180 -10.34 7.05 -10.30
N GLN A 181 -9.60 5.94 -10.42
CA GLN A 181 -9.56 5.11 -11.63
C GLN A 181 -10.89 4.39 -11.90
N GLU A 182 -11.53 3.83 -10.87
CA GLU A 182 -12.85 3.17 -10.97
C GLU A 182 -13.93 4.11 -11.53
N LEU A 183 -13.82 5.41 -11.23
CA LEU A 183 -14.74 6.42 -11.73
C LEU A 183 -14.41 6.91 -13.14
N GLY A 184 -13.29 6.47 -13.73
CA GLY A 184 -12.82 6.86 -15.07
C GLY A 184 -11.69 7.88 -15.07
N GLY A 185 -11.06 8.14 -13.93
CA GLY A 185 -9.97 9.10 -13.83
C GLY A 185 -8.71 8.68 -14.58
N THR A 186 -8.15 9.61 -15.36
CA THR A 186 -6.94 9.43 -16.16
C THR A 186 -5.84 10.42 -15.76
N THR A 187 -4.76 10.51 -16.55
CA THR A 187 -3.76 11.58 -16.44
C THR A 187 -4.24 12.90 -17.02
N GLU A 188 -5.46 12.97 -17.54
CA GLU A 188 -6.12 14.20 -17.99
C GLU A 188 -7.12 14.71 -16.94
N ARG A 189 -7.25 16.03 -16.87
CA ARG A 189 -8.03 16.67 -15.81
C ARG A 189 -9.49 16.80 -16.23
N GLU A 190 -10.32 15.91 -15.72
CA GLU A 190 -11.76 15.90 -15.95
C GLU A 190 -12.56 16.35 -14.74
N LYS A 191 -13.23 17.51 -14.85
CA LYS A 191 -13.96 18.12 -13.73
C LYS A 191 -15.05 17.20 -13.18
N GLU A 192 -15.78 16.51 -14.04
CA GLU A 192 -16.89 15.64 -13.65
C GLU A 192 -16.41 14.45 -12.81
N ILE A 193 -15.28 13.85 -13.18
CA ILE A 193 -14.66 12.77 -12.39
C ILE A 193 -14.30 13.26 -10.99
N LEU A 194 -13.70 14.45 -10.87
CA LEU A 194 -13.37 15.04 -9.57
C LEU A 194 -14.61 15.29 -8.71
N GLU A 195 -15.73 15.69 -9.31
CA GLU A 195 -17.00 15.84 -8.59
C GLU A 195 -17.52 14.48 -8.08
N ARG A 196 -17.50 13.44 -8.92
CA ARG A 196 -17.91 12.08 -8.55
C ARG A 196 -17.03 11.48 -7.45
N VAL A 197 -15.72 11.70 -7.50
CA VAL A 197 -14.80 11.30 -6.43
C VAL A 197 -15.18 11.99 -5.14
N GLY A 198 -15.40 13.31 -5.17
CA GLY A 198 -15.79 14.08 -3.99
C GLY A 198 -17.07 13.53 -3.33
N ASP A 199 -18.03 13.08 -4.12
CA ASP A 199 -19.23 12.41 -3.62
C ASP A 199 -18.89 11.02 -3.03
N ARG A 200 -18.08 10.21 -3.73
CA ARG A 200 -17.71 8.83 -3.33
C ARG A 200 -16.90 8.75 -2.04
N VAL A 201 -15.99 9.70 -1.81
CA VAL A 201 -15.14 9.75 -0.61
C VAL A 201 -15.71 10.65 0.49
N GLY A 202 -16.90 11.22 0.30
CA GLY A 202 -17.59 12.03 1.31
C GLY A 202 -17.01 13.44 1.51
N TRP A 203 -16.37 14.02 0.50
CA TRP A 203 -15.93 15.42 0.51
C TRP A 203 -17.00 16.40 0.04
N LYS A 204 -18.20 15.89 -0.27
CA LYS A 204 -19.37 16.69 -0.63
C LYS A 204 -20.56 16.31 0.23
N LYS A 205 -21.33 17.31 0.67
CA LYS A 205 -22.60 17.16 1.37
C LYS A 205 -23.62 18.10 0.75
N ASN A 206 -24.77 17.56 0.33
CA ASN A 206 -25.84 18.32 -0.35
C ASN A 206 -25.33 19.10 -1.57
N GLY A 207 -24.47 18.46 -2.40
CA GLY A 207 -23.88 19.06 -3.59
C GLY A 207 -22.80 20.11 -3.32
N LYS A 208 -22.45 20.39 -2.06
CA LYS A 208 -21.43 21.37 -1.67
C LYS A 208 -20.21 20.67 -1.12
N TRP A 209 -19.04 21.08 -1.59
CA TRP A 209 -17.76 20.65 -1.05
C TRP A 209 -17.60 21.08 0.40
N LEU A 210 -17.09 20.16 1.24
CA LEU A 210 -16.68 20.47 2.60
C LEU A 210 -15.54 21.50 2.56
N ARG A 211 -15.54 22.46 3.49
CA ARG A 211 -14.58 23.58 3.50
C ARG A 211 -13.77 23.62 4.77
N LEU A 212 -14.36 23.24 5.88
CA LEU A 212 -13.77 23.30 7.20
C LEU A 212 -13.41 21.91 7.67
N ARG A 213 -12.27 21.81 8.36
CA ARG A 213 -11.81 20.57 9.01
C ARG A 213 -12.82 19.98 9.99
N SER A 214 -13.67 20.82 10.57
CA SER A 214 -14.76 20.41 11.47
C SER A 214 -15.90 19.69 10.76
N GLU A 215 -16.01 19.77 9.44
CA GLU A 215 -17.05 19.09 8.66
C GLU A 215 -16.67 17.65 8.28
N PHE A 216 -15.39 17.27 8.43
CA PHE A 216 -14.88 15.95 8.08
C PHE A 216 -15.12 14.94 9.21
N THR A 217 -15.32 13.68 8.84
CA THR A 217 -15.43 12.56 9.78
C THR A 217 -14.05 11.99 10.08
N TRP A 218 -13.68 11.92 11.35
CA TRP A 218 -12.34 11.57 11.84
C TRP A 218 -12.32 10.20 12.52
N ASP A 219 -13.14 9.26 12.06
CA ASP A 219 -13.25 7.91 12.61
C ASP A 219 -13.59 6.90 11.50
N LYS A 220 -13.69 5.62 11.88
CA LYS A 220 -13.92 4.50 10.96
C LYS A 220 -15.24 4.57 10.18
N ASN A 221 -16.20 5.40 10.60
CA ASN A 221 -17.47 5.57 9.90
C ASN A 221 -17.35 6.53 8.70
N ALA A 222 -16.20 7.19 8.52
CA ALA A 222 -15.94 7.96 7.32
C ALA A 222 -15.94 7.04 6.08
N PRO A 223 -16.37 7.53 4.90
CA PRO A 223 -16.30 6.75 3.67
C PRO A 223 -14.87 6.30 3.34
N GLN A 224 -14.78 5.21 2.58
CA GLN A 224 -13.50 4.71 2.07
C GLN A 224 -12.78 5.81 1.25
N GLY A 225 -11.49 5.99 1.49
CA GLY A 225 -10.66 7.02 0.84
C GLY A 225 -10.88 8.46 1.36
N HIS A 226 -11.69 8.68 2.40
CA HIS A 226 -11.99 10.02 2.91
C HIS A 226 -10.76 10.84 3.32
N ILE A 227 -9.71 10.17 3.81
CA ILE A 227 -8.46 10.79 4.27
C ILE A 227 -7.27 9.94 3.81
N PRO A 228 -6.06 10.51 3.72
CA PRO A 228 -5.69 11.91 4.00
C PRO A 228 -6.14 12.88 2.90
N ASN A 229 -6.39 14.14 3.27
CA ASN A 229 -6.82 15.20 2.37
C ASN A 229 -6.23 16.58 2.70
N SER A 230 -5.53 16.76 3.82
CA SER A 230 -4.94 18.06 4.20
C SER A 230 -3.98 18.57 3.13
N ILE A 231 -3.26 17.67 2.45
CA ILE A 231 -2.36 18.00 1.35
C ILE A 231 -3.04 18.77 0.19
N LEU A 232 -4.37 18.71 0.12
CA LEU A 232 -5.19 19.37 -0.89
C LEU A 232 -5.61 20.80 -0.53
N GLY A 233 -5.41 21.24 0.71
CA GLY A 233 -5.88 22.55 1.19
C GLY A 233 -6.76 22.47 2.44
N ASP A 234 -7.11 23.63 3.00
CA ASP A 234 -8.24 23.84 3.92
C ASP A 234 -8.91 25.20 3.64
N GLY A 235 -10.17 25.36 4.06
CA GLY A 235 -10.88 26.64 4.00
C GLY A 235 -10.97 27.26 2.60
N ASP A 236 -10.53 28.50 2.46
CA ASP A 236 -10.57 29.24 1.20
C ASP A 236 -9.60 28.69 0.14
N ILE A 237 -8.57 27.95 0.54
CA ILE A 237 -7.64 27.29 -0.39
C ILE A 237 -8.35 26.17 -1.17
N PHE A 238 -9.32 25.49 -0.56
CA PHE A 238 -10.18 24.55 -1.28
C PHE A 238 -11.04 25.26 -2.33
N LYS A 239 -11.59 26.45 -2.01
CA LYS A 239 -12.42 27.24 -2.94
C LYS A 239 -11.64 27.74 -4.17
N GLN A 240 -10.34 27.99 -4.02
CA GLN A 240 -9.49 28.50 -5.09
C GLN A 240 -8.86 27.41 -5.99
N GLY A 241 -9.11 26.12 -5.72
CA GLY A 241 -8.61 25.03 -6.57
C GLY A 241 -8.25 23.72 -5.87
N GLY A 242 -8.77 23.45 -4.67
CA GLY A 242 -8.46 22.22 -3.92
C GLY A 242 -8.74 20.92 -4.69
N LYS A 243 -9.81 20.88 -5.49
CA LYS A 243 -10.09 19.73 -6.37
C LYS A 243 -9.04 19.51 -7.46
N TYR A 244 -8.38 20.57 -7.92
CA TYR A 244 -7.30 20.45 -8.90
C TYR A 244 -5.99 19.96 -8.27
N ARG A 245 -5.78 20.25 -6.98
CA ARG A 245 -4.68 19.67 -6.21
C ARG A 245 -4.83 18.16 -6.06
N PHE A 246 -6.06 17.68 -5.90
CA PHE A 246 -6.33 16.23 -5.87
C PHE A 246 -5.92 15.57 -7.19
N PHE A 247 -6.28 16.18 -8.32
CA PHE A 247 -5.84 15.70 -9.63
C PHE A 247 -4.31 15.57 -9.73
N TYR A 248 -3.54 16.58 -9.32
CA TYR A 248 -2.07 16.50 -9.39
C TYR A 248 -1.48 15.43 -8.45
N LEU A 249 -2.09 15.23 -7.28
CA LEU A 249 -1.72 14.13 -6.40
C LEU A 249 -2.00 12.77 -7.04
N MET A 250 -3.18 12.57 -7.65
CA MET A 250 -3.53 11.32 -8.32
C MET A 250 -2.61 11.04 -9.51
N GLN A 251 -2.26 12.07 -10.29
CA GLN A 251 -1.25 11.95 -11.33
C GLN A 251 0.09 11.47 -10.74
N ARG A 252 0.53 12.07 -9.63
CA ARG A 252 1.76 11.63 -8.96
C ARG A 252 1.67 10.19 -8.43
N CYS A 253 0.51 9.77 -7.92
CA CYS A 253 0.27 8.40 -7.48
C CYS A 253 0.32 7.40 -8.66
N LEU A 254 -0.20 7.78 -9.82
CA LEU A 254 -0.10 6.99 -11.06
C LEU A 254 1.37 6.88 -11.52
N ASP A 255 2.09 8.01 -11.59
CA ASP A 255 3.51 8.04 -11.97
C ASP A 255 4.42 7.23 -11.03
N CYS A 256 3.99 7.04 -9.78
CA CYS A 256 4.74 6.30 -8.76
C CYS A 256 4.26 4.86 -8.55
N ASP A 257 3.28 4.33 -9.29
CA ASP A 257 2.75 2.97 -9.09
C ASP A 257 2.30 2.69 -7.63
N ILE A 258 1.47 3.59 -7.07
CA ILE A 258 0.92 3.49 -5.71
C ILE A 258 -0.44 2.83 -5.71
#